data_AF-A0A081BUF5-F1
#
_entry.id   AF-A0A081BUF5-F1
#
_cell.length_a   1.000
_cell.length_b   1.000
_cell.length_c   1.000
_cell.angle_alpha   90.00
_cell.angle_beta   90.00
_cell.angle_gamma   90.00
#
_symmetry.space_group_name_H-M   'P 1'
#
loop_
_entity.id
_entity.type
_entity.pdbx_description
1 polymer ?
#
loop_
_entity_poly.entity_id
_entity_poly.type
_entity_poly.pdbx_seq_one_letter_code
_entity_poly.pdbx_strand_id
1 'polypeptide(L)'
;MVWSYILDYENLANPYQDRKNAIREWKNMAAVDVSENPEIVEKAETLKLKSIHSKDALHIACAIWAECNVFLTTDDHILKKFRGYDEIEVLSPLTLMTSLESNDAN
;
A
#
# COMPACT_ATOMS: atom_id res chain seq x y z
N MET A 1 8.68 0.14 5.67
CA MET A 1 7.21 0.31 5.59
C MET A 1 6.91 1.76 5.28
N VAL A 2 5.97 2.02 4.40
CA VAL A 2 5.51 3.38 4.03
C VAL A 2 4.13 3.61 4.61
N TRP A 3 3.90 4.81 5.15
CA TRP A 3 2.59 5.26 5.61
C TRP A 3 1.94 6.12 4.53
N SER A 4 0.80 5.71 4.00
CA SER A 4 0.00 6.55 3.11
C SER A 4 -0.88 7.50 3.93
N TYR A 5 -1.13 8.71 3.43
CA TYR A 5 -2.08 9.63 4.07
C TYR A 5 -3.51 9.06 4.15
N ILE A 6 -3.84 8.04 3.36
CA ILE A 6 -5.14 7.34 3.43
C ILE A 6 -5.28 6.54 4.73
N LEU A 7 -4.18 6.03 5.29
CA LEU A 7 -4.21 5.36 6.59
C LEU A 7 -4.67 6.32 7.70
N ASP A 8 -4.33 7.62 7.62
CA ASP A 8 -4.84 8.61 8.56
C ASP A 8 -6.36 8.78 8.40
N TYR A 9 -6.87 8.85 7.17
CA TYR A 9 -8.31 8.94 6.90
C TYR A 9 -9.07 7.70 7.40
N GLU A 10 -8.56 6.50 7.12
CA GLU A 10 -9.13 5.23 7.57
C GLU A 10 -9.10 5.11 9.10
N ASN A 11 -7.99 5.51 9.71
CA ASN A 11 -7.85 5.49 11.17
C ASN A 11 -8.79 6.49 11.84
N LEU A 12 -8.95 7.69 11.27
CA LEU A 12 -9.90 8.69 11.77
C LEU A 12 -11.36 8.21 11.72
N ALA A 13 -11.72 7.41 10.71
CA ALA A 13 -13.05 6.82 10.56
C ALA A 13 -13.33 5.65 11.52
N ASN A 14 -12.31 5.13 12.23
CA ASN A 14 -12.50 4.07 13.22
C ASN A 14 -13.36 4.58 14.40
N PRO A 15 -14.42 3.88 14.85
CA PRO A 15 -15.23 4.37 15.97
C PRO A 15 -14.56 4.16 17.34
N TYR A 16 -13.53 3.31 17.44
CA TYR A 16 -12.92 2.91 18.70
C TYR A 16 -11.59 3.65 18.96
N GLN A 17 -11.54 4.45 20.02
CA GLN A 17 -10.37 5.26 20.36
C GLN A 17 -9.10 4.43 20.60
N ASP A 18 -9.22 3.30 21.29
CA ASP A 18 -8.08 2.42 21.57
C ASP A 18 -7.44 1.88 20.29
N ARG A 19 -8.28 1.53 19.30
CA ARG A 19 -7.79 1.11 17.97
C ARG A 19 -7.12 2.26 17.24
N LYS A 20 -7.65 3.48 17.34
CA LYS A 20 -7.01 4.67 16.73
C LYS A 20 -5.61 4.89 17.26
N ASN A 21 -5.48 4.84 18.58
CA ASN A 21 -4.21 5.05 19.25
C ASN A 21 -3.22 3.95 18.87
N ALA A 22 -3.65 2.68 18.91
CA ALA A 22 -2.80 1.56 18.51
C ALA A 22 -2.31 1.69 17.06
N ILE A 23 -3.18 2.03 16.11
CA ILE A 23 -2.81 2.22 14.69
C ILE A 23 -1.88 3.42 14.51
N ARG A 24 -2.07 4.50 15.26
CA ARG A 24 -1.20 5.70 15.19
C ARG A 24 0.24 5.39 15.57
N GLU A 25 0.47 4.45 16.49
CA GLU A 25 1.84 4.02 16.82
C GLU A 25 2.58 3.40 15.63
N TRP A 26 1.86 2.80 14.68
CA TRP A 26 2.48 2.25 13.46
C TRP A 26 2.99 3.34 12.53
N LYS A 27 2.36 4.52 12.55
CA LYS A 27 2.84 5.70 11.81
C LYS A 27 4.25 6.09 12.25
N ASN A 28 4.53 6.02 13.56
CA ASN A 28 5.86 6.32 14.12
C ASN A 28 6.94 5.32 13.70
N MET A 29 6.55 4.11 13.27
CA MET A 29 7.45 3.06 12.77
C MET A 29 7.63 3.10 11.25
N ALA A 30 6.91 3.96 10.53
CA ALA A 30 7.04 4.08 9.10
C ALA A 30 8.36 4.78 8.73
N ALA A 31 9.03 4.26 7.70
CA ALA A 31 10.25 4.87 7.17
C ALA A 31 9.97 6.14 6.36
N VAL A 32 8.79 6.20 5.74
CA VAL A 32 8.32 7.34 4.94
C VAL A 32 6.85 7.59 5.29
N ASP A 33 6.51 8.84 5.61
CA ASP A 33 5.14 9.34 5.79
C ASP A 33 4.76 10.15 4.56
N VAL A 34 3.92 9.59 3.70
CA VAL A 34 3.56 10.14 2.40
C VAL A 34 2.32 11.02 2.56
N SER A 35 2.48 12.31 2.30
CA SER A 35 1.37 13.27 2.23
C SER A 35 0.72 13.28 0.85
N GLU A 36 -0.54 13.72 0.80
CA GLU A 36 -1.23 13.94 -0.47
C GLU A 36 -0.47 14.94 -1.34
N ASN A 37 -0.30 14.61 -2.62
CA ASN A 37 0.25 15.51 -3.63
C ASN A 37 -0.41 15.25 -5.00
N PRO A 38 -0.29 16.19 -5.96
CA PRO A 38 -0.93 16.06 -7.27
C PRO A 38 -0.47 14.83 -8.07
N GLU A 39 0.79 14.43 -7.97
CA GLU A 39 1.34 13.27 -8.70
C GLU A 39 0.71 11.96 -8.22
N ILE A 40 0.53 11.81 -6.90
CA ILE A 40 -0.15 10.68 -6.28
C ILE A 40 -1.61 10.62 -6.70
N VAL A 41 -2.31 11.76 -6.69
CA VAL A 41 -3.71 11.84 -7.09
C VAL A 41 -3.87 11.49 -8.56
N GLU A 42 -3.02 12.03 -9.44
CA GLU A 42 -3.02 11.71 -10.86
C GLU A 42 -2.75 10.20 -11.09
N LYS A 43 -1.73 9.65 -10.44
CA LYS A 43 -1.44 8.21 -10.49
C LYS A 43 -2.65 7.39 -10.03
N ALA A 44 -3.27 7.74 -8.91
CA ALA A 44 -4.45 7.03 -8.42
C ALA A 44 -5.65 7.10 -9.37
N GLU A 45 -5.87 8.23 -10.05
CA GLU A 45 -6.89 8.33 -11.10
C GLU A 45 -6.58 7.38 -12.27
N THR A 46 -5.32 7.26 -12.70
CA THR A 46 -4.96 6.26 -13.73
C THR A 46 -5.20 4.81 -13.26
N LEU A 47 -4.94 4.50 -11.99
CA LEU A 47 -5.20 3.17 -11.41
C LEU A 47 -6.70 2.89 -11.27
N LYS A 48 -7.53 3.89 -10.99
CA LYS A 48 -8.99 3.77 -10.95
C LYS A 48 -9.58 3.35 -12.31
N LEU A 49 -8.98 3.79 -13.43
CA LEU A 49 -9.39 3.34 -14.77
C LEU A 49 -9.23 1.83 -14.97
N LYS A 50 -8.34 1.19 -14.20
CA LYS A 50 -8.18 -0.27 -14.14
C LYS A 50 -9.19 -0.93 -13.19
N SER A 51 -10.27 -0.23 -12.81
CA SER A 51 -11.30 -0.63 -11.83
C SER A 51 -10.74 -1.06 -10.47
N ILE A 52 -9.76 -0.30 -9.99
CA ILE A 52 -9.29 -0.32 -8.59
C ILE A 52 -10.13 0.70 -7.81
N HIS A 53 -10.53 0.38 -6.58
CA HIS A 53 -11.27 1.31 -5.73
C HIS A 53 -10.40 2.51 -5.34
N SER A 54 -11.02 3.67 -5.15
CA SER A 54 -10.27 4.94 -4.97
C SER A 54 -9.25 4.91 -3.84
N LYS A 55 -9.59 4.30 -2.69
CA LYS A 55 -8.65 4.21 -1.56
C LYS A 55 -7.47 3.29 -1.86
N ASP A 56 -7.74 2.12 -2.43
CA ASP A 56 -6.69 1.18 -2.83
C ASP A 56 -5.78 1.78 -3.90
N ALA A 57 -6.36 2.51 -4.86
CA ALA A 57 -5.60 3.22 -5.88
C ALA A 57 -4.66 4.27 -5.26
N LEU A 58 -5.11 4.99 -4.23
CA LEU A 58 -4.30 5.96 -3.50
C LEU A 58 -3.21 5.30 -2.64
N HIS A 59 -3.51 4.19 -1.96
CA HIS A 59 -2.52 3.40 -1.24
C HIS A 59 -1.39 2.93 -2.17
N ILE A 60 -1.75 2.39 -3.33
CA ILE A 60 -0.78 1.89 -4.32
C ILE A 60 -0.01 3.06 -4.96
N ALA A 61 -0.68 4.17 -5.29
CA ALA A 61 -0.01 5.36 -5.81
C ALA A 61 1.01 5.93 -4.81
N CYS A 62 0.70 5.94 -3.51
CA CYS A 62 1.65 6.32 -2.46
C CYS A 62 2.86 5.36 -2.43
N ALA A 63 2.64 4.06 -2.59
CA ALA A 63 3.72 3.08 -2.61
C ALA A 63 4.63 3.25 -3.84
N ILE A 64 4.05 3.52 -5.01
CA ILE A 64 4.81 3.82 -6.24
C ILE A 64 5.60 5.11 -6.07
N TRP A 65 4.97 6.18 -5.57
CA TRP A 65 5.62 7.48 -5.35
C TRP A 65 6.77 7.39 -4.35
N ALA A 66 6.63 6.56 -3.32
CA ALA A 66 7.68 6.30 -2.34
C ALA A 66 8.71 5.24 -2.79
N GLU A 67 8.67 4.82 -4.06
CA GLU A 67 9.59 3.86 -4.68
C GLU A 67 9.65 2.51 -3.92
N CYS A 68 8.52 2.07 -3.37
CA CYS A 68 8.42 0.75 -2.76
C CYS A 68 8.66 -0.34 -3.80
N ASN A 69 9.51 -1.32 -3.47
CA ASN A 69 9.70 -2.48 -4.32
C ASN A 69 8.44 -3.37 -4.37
N VAL A 70 7.76 -3.50 -3.23
CA VAL A 70 6.61 -4.41 -3.05
C VAL A 70 5.46 -3.68 -2.36
N PHE A 71 4.25 -3.88 -2.88
CA PHE A 71 2.99 -3.61 -2.20
C PHE A 71 2.38 -4.92 -1.68
N LEU A 72 2.27 -5.06 -0.36
CA LEU A 72 1.77 -6.27 0.27
C LEU A 72 0.26 -6.19 0.50
N THR A 73 -0.51 -7.17 0.02
CA THR A 73 -1.97 -7.22 0.22
C THR A 73 -2.50 -8.64 0.31
N THR A 74 -3.64 -8.81 0.98
CA THR A 74 -4.40 -10.07 0.99
C THR A 74 -5.60 -10.05 0.03
N ASP A 75 -5.78 -8.97 -0.73
CA ASP A 75 -6.88 -8.85 -1.68
C ASP A 75 -6.56 -9.53 -3.03
N ASP A 76 -7.22 -10.66 -3.27
CA ASP A 76 -7.10 -11.44 -4.52
C ASP A 76 -7.44 -10.65 -5.78
N HIS A 77 -8.32 -9.65 -5.70
CA HIS A 77 -8.69 -8.82 -6.85
C HIS A 77 -7.55 -7.89 -7.24
N ILE A 78 -6.91 -7.26 -6.24
CA ILE A 78 -5.72 -6.43 -6.47
C ILE A 78 -4.57 -7.32 -6.99
N LEU A 79 -4.32 -8.46 -6.35
CA LEU A 79 -3.27 -9.40 -6.76
C LEU A 79 -3.42 -9.84 -8.22
N LYS A 80 -4.65 -10.09 -8.68
CA LYS A 80 -4.93 -10.47 -10.08
C LYS A 80 -4.73 -9.30 -11.05
N LYS A 81 -5.15 -8.09 -10.68
CA LYS A 81 -5.08 -6.90 -11.55
C LYS A 81 -3.67 -6.36 -11.73
N PHE A 82 -2.80 -6.55 -10.74
CA PHE A 82 -1.42 -6.09 -10.77
C PHE A 82 -0.42 -7.15 -11.25
N ARG A 83 -0.87 -8.30 -11.76
CA ARG A 83 0.02 -9.27 -12.40
C ARG A 83 0.70 -8.64 -13.61
N GLY A 84 2.03 -8.57 -13.59
CA GLY A 84 2.83 -7.96 -14.64
C GLY A 84 2.71 -6.43 -14.71
N TYR A 85 2.41 -5.78 -13.57
CA TYR A 85 2.48 -4.32 -13.48
C TYR A 85 3.92 -3.89 -13.23
N ASP A 86 4.51 -3.14 -14.15
CA ASP A 86 5.95 -2.87 -14.14
C ASP A 86 6.40 -1.87 -13.07
N GLU A 87 5.50 -0.99 -12.59
CA GLU A 87 5.91 0.07 -11.64
C GLU A 87 6.04 -0.41 -10.19
N ILE A 88 5.35 -1.48 -9.81
CA ILE A 88 5.40 -2.03 -8.45
C ILE A 88 4.98 -3.50 -8.44
N GLU A 89 5.73 -4.32 -7.70
CA GLU A 89 5.37 -5.71 -7.47
C GLU A 89 4.28 -5.81 -6.40
N VAL A 90 3.19 -6.52 -6.68
CA VAL A 90 2.10 -6.72 -5.71
C VAL A 90 2.10 -8.17 -5.26
N LEU A 91 2.36 -8.38 -3.98
CA LEU A 91 2.53 -9.72 -3.40
C LEU A 91 1.51 -9.99 -2.30
N SER A 92 1.20 -11.28 -2.13
CA SER A 92 0.53 -11.78 -0.93
C SER A 92 1.55 -12.08 0.16
N PRO A 93 1.18 -12.07 1.46
CA PRO A 93 2.07 -12.46 2.55
C PRO A 93 2.74 -13.82 2.34
N LEU A 94 1.99 -14.80 1.82
CA LEU A 94 2.52 -16.13 1.52
C LEU A 94 3.57 -16.09 0.41
N THR A 95 3.29 -15.36 -0.67
CA THR A 95 4.22 -15.23 -1.80
C THR A 95 5.50 -14.51 -1.38
N LEU A 96 5.37 -13.46 -0.57
CA LEU A 96 6.50 -12.72 -0.03
C LEU A 96 7.40 -13.63 0.80
N MET A 97 6.83 -14.44 1.70
CA MET A 97 7.61 -15.37 2.53
C MET A 97 8.44 -16.34 1.68
N THR A 98 7.84 -16.96 0.67
CA THR A 98 8.56 -17.86 -0.25
C THR A 98 9.65 -17.14 -1.06
N SER A 99 9.41 -15.89 -1.46
CA SER A 99 10.40 -15.09 -2.20
C SER A 99 11.63 -14.72 -1.35
N LEU A 100 11.43 -14.47 -0.05
CA LEU A 100 12.52 -14.17 0.89
C LEU A 100 13.38 -15.41 1.14
N GLU A 101 12.75 -16.56 1.41
CA GLU A 101 13.46 -17.83 1.63
C GLU A 101 14.32 -18.24 0.42
N SER A 102 13.87 -17.91 -0.80
CA SER A 102 14.60 -18.21 -2.03
C SER A 102 15.80 -17.29 -2.25
N ASN A 103 15.74 -16.04 -1.75
CA ASN A 103 16.84 -15.07 -1.84
C ASN A 103 17.91 -15.28 -0.76
N ASP A 104 17.57 -15.88 0.39
CA ASP A 104 18.53 -16.21 1.45
C ASP A 104 19.36 -17.48 1.14
N ALA A 105 18.98 -18.25 0.11
CA ALA A 105 19.64 -19.49 -0.29
C ALA A 105 20.72 -19.30 -1.38
N ASN A 106 21.06 -18.06 -1.75
CA ASN A 106 21.97 -17.71 -2.83
C ASN A 106 23.00 -16.66 -2.36
#